data_AF-A0A087E814-F1
#
_entry.id   AF-A0A087E814-F1
#
_cell.length_a   1.000
_cell.length_b   1.000
_cell.length_c   1.000
_cell.angle_alpha   90.00
_cell.angle_beta   90.00
_cell.angle_gamma   90.00
#
_symmetry.space_group_name_H-M   'P 1'
#
loop_
_entity.id
_entity.type
_entity.pdbx_description
1 polymer ?
#
loop_
_entity_poly.entity_id
_entity_poly.type
_entity_poly.pdbx_seq_one_letter_code
_entity_poly.pdbx_strand_id
1 'polypeptide(L)'
;MHDGHPTQYDTGEDQAYRILDSIHGIDGMICGHQHRTAYGESHGALYVQPGYQGEFVGAMRFELDADHSIRSQSASLFDTTALNPEHALDVQSGLALREAFNLLRYRRWLEEPVDISYFAQCIMCTACAAQAA
;
A
#
# COMPACT_ATOMS: atom_id res chain seq x y z
N MET A 1 11.82 -2.40 4.56
CA MET A 1 12.40 -1.57 5.64
C MET A 1 11.33 -1.37 6.69
N HIS A 2 11.67 -1.45 7.98
CA HIS A 2 10.74 -1.27 9.09
C HIS A 2 11.48 -0.53 10.20
N ASP A 3 10.86 0.51 10.75
CA ASP A 3 11.46 1.41 11.74
C ASP A 3 12.85 1.96 11.32
N GLY A 4 13.06 2.14 10.02
CA GLY A 4 14.33 2.64 9.48
C GLY A 4 15.43 1.59 9.36
N HIS A 5 15.12 0.31 9.57
CA HIS A 5 16.07 -0.81 9.53
C HIS A 5 15.71 -1.86 8.45
N PRO A 6 16.68 -2.72 8.04
CA PRO A 6 16.40 -3.85 7.17
C PRO A 6 15.36 -4.79 7.78
N THR A 7 14.39 -5.23 6.97
CA THR A 7 13.30 -6.12 7.42
C THR A 7 13.66 -7.60 7.36
N GLN A 8 14.64 -7.95 6.53
CA GLN A 8 15.09 -9.31 6.25
C GLN A 8 16.50 -9.27 5.66
N TYR A 9 17.10 -10.45 5.46
CA TYR A 9 18.28 -10.57 4.61
C TYR A 9 18.00 -10.01 3.23
N ASP A 10 19.00 -9.37 2.67
CA ASP A 10 18.91 -8.72 1.38
C ASP A 10 18.83 -9.76 0.24
N THR A 11 17.61 -10.13 -0.11
CA THR A 11 17.27 -11.07 -1.18
C THR A 11 17.07 -10.38 -2.53
N GLY A 12 17.14 -9.04 -2.57
CA GLY A 12 16.72 -8.24 -3.72
C GLY A 12 15.25 -7.81 -3.70
N GLU A 13 14.40 -8.39 -2.85
CA GLU A 13 12.97 -8.04 -2.79
C GLU A 13 12.74 -6.64 -2.18
N ASP A 14 13.32 -6.39 -1.00
CA ASP A 14 13.10 -5.16 -0.24
C ASP A 14 14.35 -4.30 -0.18
N GLN A 15 14.44 -3.31 -1.07
CA GLN A 15 15.66 -2.51 -1.23
C GLN A 15 15.59 -1.13 -0.59
N ALA A 16 14.46 -0.73 0.02
CA ALA A 16 14.27 0.62 0.57
C ALA A 16 15.42 1.09 1.47
N TYR A 17 15.85 0.25 2.42
CA TYR A 17 16.95 0.57 3.30
C TYR A 17 18.27 0.76 2.54
N ARG A 18 18.59 -0.15 1.61
CA ARG A 18 19.81 -0.08 0.79
C ARG A 18 19.81 1.13 -0.14
N ILE A 19 18.67 1.49 -0.70
CA ILE A 19 18.50 2.69 -1.53
C ILE A 19 18.82 3.93 -0.71
N LEU A 20 18.25 4.06 0.49
CA LEU A 20 18.50 5.22 1.37
C LEU A 20 19.94 5.27 1.91
N ASP A 21 20.58 4.12 2.13
CA ASP A 21 21.98 4.03 2.53
C ASP A 21 22.95 4.38 1.38
N SER A 22 22.66 3.88 0.16
CA SER A 22 23.60 3.95 -0.97
C SER A 22 23.38 5.13 -1.93
N ILE A 23 22.20 5.75 -1.96
CA ILE A 23 21.88 6.86 -2.88
C ILE A 23 21.72 8.15 -2.09
N HIS A 24 22.69 9.05 -2.25
CA HIS A 24 22.64 10.38 -1.65
C HIS A 24 21.69 11.33 -2.40
N GLY A 25 21.14 12.31 -1.68
CA GLY A 25 20.26 13.34 -2.24
C GLY A 25 18.78 12.98 -2.32
N ILE A 26 18.37 11.88 -1.68
CA ILE A 26 16.96 11.55 -1.47
C ILE A 26 16.49 12.25 -0.18
N ASP A 27 15.54 13.17 -0.29
CA ASP A 27 14.96 13.84 0.89
C ASP A 27 13.77 13.05 1.48
N GLY A 28 13.10 12.23 0.66
CA GLY A 28 11.93 11.48 1.08
C GLY A 28 11.65 10.25 0.20
N MET A 29 11.20 9.16 0.83
CA MET A 29 10.84 7.91 0.15
C MET A 29 9.48 7.38 0.58
N ILE A 30 8.58 7.21 -0.40
CA ILE A 30 7.28 6.55 -0.19
C ILE A 30 7.45 5.06 -0.49
N CYS A 31 7.18 4.23 0.51
CA CYS A 31 7.29 2.77 0.44
C CYS A 31 5.90 2.13 0.27
N GLY A 32 5.88 0.89 -0.20
CA GLY A 32 4.68 0.07 -0.40
C GLY A 32 5.01 -1.42 -0.41
N HIS A 33 4.25 -2.23 -1.18
CA HIS A 33 4.45 -3.67 -1.39
C HIS A 33 4.22 -4.57 -0.15
N GLN A 34 4.84 -4.27 0.99
CA GLN A 34 4.78 -5.13 2.18
C GLN A 34 3.49 -4.97 3.01
N HIS A 35 2.62 -4.01 2.67
CA HIS A 35 1.36 -3.70 3.40
C HIS A 35 1.54 -3.40 4.90
N ARG A 36 2.70 -2.88 5.31
CA ARG A 36 2.98 -2.47 6.72
C ARG A 36 2.80 -0.97 6.93
N THR A 37 2.57 -0.59 8.16
CA THR A 37 2.63 0.80 8.61
C THR A 37 4.02 1.12 9.14
N ALA A 38 4.64 2.15 8.59
CA ALA A 38 5.92 2.66 9.07
C ALA A 38 6.10 4.11 8.63
N TYR A 39 6.72 4.94 9.45
CA TYR A 39 7.15 6.28 9.06
C TYR A 39 8.29 6.74 9.95
N GLY A 40 9.12 7.65 9.44
CA GLY A 40 10.23 8.20 10.22
C GLY A 40 11.31 8.77 9.31
N GLU A 41 12.55 8.71 9.79
CA GLU A 41 13.74 9.13 9.05
C GLU A 41 14.74 7.97 8.99
N SER A 42 15.42 7.82 7.86
CA SER A 42 16.54 6.89 7.69
C SER A 42 17.58 7.53 6.77
N HIS A 43 18.85 7.56 7.19
CA HIS A 43 19.96 8.17 6.45
C HIS A 43 19.71 9.63 6.02
N GLY A 44 19.00 10.41 6.84
CA GLY A 44 18.67 11.82 6.55
C GLY A 44 17.43 12.02 5.67
N ALA A 45 16.88 10.94 5.10
CA ALA A 45 15.66 10.97 4.28
C ALA A 45 14.43 10.59 5.11
N LEU A 46 13.33 11.31 4.93
CA LEU A 46 12.04 10.88 5.45
C LEU A 46 11.56 9.61 4.74
N TYR A 47 10.80 8.77 5.43
CA TYR A 47 10.07 7.69 4.80
C TYR A 47 8.67 7.54 5.37
N VAL A 48 7.75 7.06 4.51
CA VAL A 48 6.39 6.67 4.88
C VAL A 48 5.99 5.38 4.16
N GLN A 49 5.25 4.52 4.85
CA GLN A 49 4.61 3.33 4.31
C GLN A 49 3.20 3.25 4.90
N PRO A 50 2.16 3.66 4.15
CA PRO A 50 0.83 3.89 4.70
C PRO A 50 -0.06 2.63 4.67
N GLY A 51 0.47 1.47 5.08
CA GLY A 51 -0.33 0.24 5.20
C GLY A 51 -0.91 -0.24 3.87
N TYR A 52 -2.17 -0.66 3.88
CA TYR A 52 -2.92 -1.14 2.72
C TYR A 52 -4.40 -0.72 2.77
N GLN A 53 -5.12 -0.87 1.66
CA GLN A 53 -6.57 -0.58 1.56
C GLN A 53 -6.99 0.85 1.95
N GLY A 54 -6.04 1.79 1.92
CA GLY A 54 -6.29 3.19 2.24
C GLY A 54 -6.54 3.45 3.73
N GLU A 55 -6.14 2.53 4.62
CA GLU A 55 -6.31 2.62 6.08
C GLU A 55 -5.48 3.77 6.73
N PHE A 56 -4.40 4.20 6.06
CA PHE A 56 -3.64 5.40 6.41
C PHE A 56 -3.36 6.27 5.18
N VAL A 57 -3.18 7.57 5.41
CA VAL A 57 -2.50 8.49 4.49
C VAL A 57 -1.14 8.84 5.05
N GLY A 58 -0.07 8.56 4.30
CA GLY A 58 1.28 8.96 4.66
C GLY A 58 1.59 10.38 4.18
N ALA A 59 2.21 11.19 5.05
CA ALA A 59 2.63 12.54 4.72
C ALA A 59 4.09 12.78 5.10
N MET A 60 4.79 13.48 4.21
CA MET A 60 6.11 14.03 4.46
C MET A 60 6.00 15.54 4.28
N ARG A 61 6.39 16.29 5.30
CA ARG A 61 6.40 17.75 5.29
C ARG A 61 7.85 18.22 5.29
N PHE A 62 8.16 19.09 4.34
CA PHE A 62 9.44 19.77 4.25
C PHE A 62 9.20 21.27 4.33
N GLU A 63 9.95 21.94 5.20
CA GLU A 63 9.99 23.38 5.24
C GLU A 63 11.31 23.85 4.64
N LEU A 64 11.23 24.71 3.64
CA LEU A 64 12.40 25.18 2.90
C LEU A 64 12.79 26.59 3.33
N ASP A 65 14.07 26.88 3.25
CA ASP A 65 14.62 28.24 3.31
C ASP A 65 14.64 28.90 1.92
N ALA A 66 15.05 30.17 1.85
CA ALA A 66 15.03 30.96 0.62
C ALA A 66 15.94 30.42 -0.50
N ASP A 67 16.96 29.63 -0.13
CA ASP A 67 17.87 28.95 -1.05
C ASP A 67 17.39 27.53 -1.42
N HIS A 68 16.15 27.17 -1.06
CA HIS A 68 15.54 25.86 -1.23
C HIS A 68 16.20 24.73 -0.43
N SER A 69 17.07 25.04 0.54
CA SER A 69 17.54 24.04 1.50
C SER A 69 16.44 23.67 2.50
N ILE A 70 16.46 22.43 3.00
CA ILE A 70 15.50 21.95 3.99
C ILE A 70 15.87 22.53 5.36
N ARG A 71 15.00 23.38 5.91
CA ARG A 71 15.09 23.93 7.26
C ARG A 71 14.60 22.93 8.31
N SER A 72 13.48 22.28 8.03
CA SER A 72 12.89 21.27 8.92
C SER A 72 12.09 20.25 8.13
N GLN A 73 11.96 19.03 8.67
CA GLN A 73 11.23 17.95 8.03
C GLN A 73 10.49 17.09 9.06
N SER A 74 9.32 16.57 8.69
CA SER A 74 8.59 15.60 9.50
C SER A 74 7.78 14.62 8.66
N ALA A 75 7.67 13.38 9.15
CA ALA A 75 6.82 12.35 8.58
C ALA A 75 5.68 12.00 9.54
N SER A 76 4.51 11.64 9.01
CA SER A 76 3.36 11.19 9.78
C SER A 76 2.47 10.23 9.00
N LEU A 77 1.71 9.40 9.73
CA LEU A 77 0.59 8.64 9.18
C LEU A 77 -0.72 9.17 9.77
N PHE A 78 -1.73 9.33 8.92
CA PHE A 78 -3.08 9.75 9.30
C PHE A 78 -4.04 8.58 9.15
N ASP A 79 -4.62 8.11 10.25
CA ASP A 79 -5.61 7.03 10.27
C ASP A 79 -6.90 7.48 9.59
N THR A 80 -7.35 6.70 8.60
CA THR A 80 -8.59 6.95 7.87
C THR A 80 -9.70 5.98 8.25
N THR A 81 -9.42 4.94 9.04
CA THR A 81 -10.36 3.86 9.36
C THR A 81 -11.55 4.35 10.18
N ALA A 82 -11.34 5.42 10.96
CA ALA A 82 -12.39 6.09 11.73
C ALA A 82 -13.21 7.10 10.90
N LEU A 83 -12.81 7.40 9.65
CA LEU A 83 -13.54 8.32 8.80
C LEU A 83 -14.79 7.61 8.29
N ASN A 84 -15.96 8.20 8.58
CA ASN A 84 -17.19 7.73 8.00
C ASN A 84 -17.28 8.19 6.54
N PRO A 85 -17.24 7.28 5.54
CA PRO A 85 -17.27 7.66 4.13
C PRO A 85 -18.54 8.41 3.74
N GLU A 86 -19.65 8.18 4.46
CA GLU A 86 -20.93 8.86 4.21
C GLU A 86 -20.97 10.30 4.75
N HIS A 87 -20.02 10.66 5.60
CA HIS A 87 -19.82 12.03 6.09
C HIS A 87 -18.58 12.71 5.48
N ALA A 88 -17.67 11.95 4.86
CA ALA A 88 -16.46 12.47 4.22
C ALA A 88 -16.71 13.09 2.85
N LEU A 89 -17.84 12.75 2.22
CA LEU A 89 -18.26 13.26 0.91
C LEU A 89 -19.63 13.92 1.03
N ASP A 90 -19.85 14.99 0.27
CA ASP A 90 -21.19 15.50 0.10
C ASP A 90 -22.06 14.47 -0.67
N VAL A 91 -23.38 14.60 -0.51
CA VAL A 91 -24.36 13.66 -1.09
C VAL A 91 -24.19 13.50 -2.61
N GLN A 92 -23.86 14.58 -3.34
CA GLN A 92 -23.69 14.53 -4.79
C GLN A 92 -22.43 13.76 -5.18
N SER A 93 -21.32 14.04 -4.51
CA SER A 93 -20.06 13.30 -4.69
C SER A 93 -20.22 11.81 -4.36
N GLY A 94 -20.96 11.49 -3.30
CA GLY A 94 -21.28 10.10 -2.94
C GLY A 94 -22.12 9.38 -4.00
N LEU A 95 -23.16 10.03 -4.54
CA LEU A 95 -24.00 9.46 -5.60
C LEU A 95 -23.21 9.27 -6.90
N ALA A 96 -22.41 10.26 -7.29
CA ALA A 96 -21.59 10.21 -8.50
C ALA A 96 -20.58 9.05 -8.46
N LEU A 97 -19.92 8.80 -7.33
CA LEU A 97 -19.02 7.66 -7.19
C LEU A 97 -19.76 6.32 -7.27
N ARG A 98 -20.93 6.20 -6.64
CA ARG A 98 -21.74 4.96 -6.69
C ARG A 98 -22.15 4.62 -8.12
N GLU A 99 -22.51 5.63 -8.90
CA GLU A 99 -22.84 5.50 -10.31
C GLU A 99 -21.61 5.18 -11.16
N ALA A 100 -20.53 5.96 -11.00
CA ALA A 100 -19.28 5.77 -11.74
C ALA A 100 -18.67 4.38 -11.54
N PHE A 101 -18.71 3.85 -10.32
CA PHE A 101 -18.21 2.50 -10.01
C PHE A 101 -19.28 1.41 -10.14
N ASN A 102 -20.52 1.77 -10.51
CA ASN A 102 -21.66 0.86 -10.63
C ASN A 102 -21.75 -0.13 -9.45
N LEU A 103 -21.67 0.39 -8.23
CA LEU A 103 -21.54 -0.44 -7.02
C LEU A 103 -22.72 -1.39 -6.80
N LEU A 104 -23.90 -1.05 -7.33
CA LEU A 104 -25.07 -1.94 -7.32
C LEU A 104 -24.87 -3.16 -8.21
N ARG A 105 -24.34 -2.99 -9.42
CA ARG A 105 -24.00 -4.11 -10.30
C ARG A 105 -22.89 -4.95 -9.70
N TYR A 106 -21.84 -4.32 -9.16
CA TYR A 106 -20.75 -5.03 -8.50
C TYR A 106 -21.24 -5.88 -7.32
N ARG A 107 -22.11 -5.32 -6.46
CA ARG A 107 -22.71 -6.06 -5.35
C ARG A 107 -23.55 -7.25 -5.83
N ARG A 108 -24.35 -7.05 -6.88
CA ARG A 108 -25.13 -8.15 -7.48
C ARG A 108 -24.22 -9.26 -8.01
N TRP A 109 -23.12 -8.90 -8.66
CA TRP A 109 -22.13 -9.86 -9.14
C TRP A 109 -21.47 -10.66 -8.00
N LEU A 110 -21.19 -10.02 -6.85
CA LEU A 110 -20.67 -10.73 -5.67
C LEU A 110 -21.67 -11.75 -5.10
N GLU A 111 -22.97 -11.57 -5.35
CA GLU A 111 -24.04 -12.49 -4.92
C GLU A 111 -24.27 -13.63 -5.94
N GLU A 112 -23.68 -13.56 -7.14
CA GLU A 112 -23.81 -14.62 -8.14
C GLU A 112 -23.14 -15.91 -7.62
N PRO A 113 -23.83 -17.07 -7.63
CA PRO A 113 -23.24 -18.32 -7.20
C PRO A 113 -22.01 -18.67 -8.03
N VAL A 114 -20.91 -19.02 -7.37
CA VAL A 114 -19.71 -19.54 -8.05
C VAL A 114 -19.97 -20.97 -8.49
N ASP A 115 -19.80 -21.26 -9.77
CA ASP A 115 -19.84 -22.63 -10.27
C ASP A 115 -18.61 -23.42 -9.78
N ILE A 116 -18.84 -24.28 -8.81
CA ILE A 116 -17.83 -25.15 -8.20
C ILE A 116 -17.84 -26.57 -8.79
N SER A 117 -18.57 -26.83 -9.87
CA SER A 117 -18.69 -28.16 -10.49
C SER A 117 -17.34 -28.75 -10.92
N TYR A 118 -16.36 -27.88 -11.22
CA TYR A 118 -15.00 -28.26 -11.60
C TYR A 118 -13.99 -28.23 -10.43
N PHE A 119 -14.41 -27.79 -9.24
CA PHE A 119 -13.50 -27.60 -8.11
C PHE A 119 -12.76 -28.89 -7.73
N ALA A 120 -13.47 -30.01 -7.70
CA ALA A 120 -12.89 -31.33 -7.46
C ALA A 120 -11.81 -31.72 -8.48
N GLN A 121 -11.95 -31.31 -9.75
CA GLN A 121 -10.97 -31.61 -10.80
C GLN A 121 -9.70 -30.78 -10.63
N CYS A 122 -9.81 -29.52 -10.20
CA CYS A 122 -8.67 -28.63 -9.94
C CYS A 122 -7.78 -29.11 -8.77
N ILE A 123 -8.38 -29.70 -7.73
CA ILE A 123 -7.64 -30.18 -6.55
C ILE A 123 -7.17 -31.63 -6.66
N MET A 124 -7.83 -32.46 -7.49
CA MET A 124 -7.47 -33.87 -7.70
C MET A 124 -6.54 -34.10 -8.89
N CYS A 125 -6.18 -33.05 -9.66
CA CYS A 125 -5.16 -33.14 -10.70
C CYS A 125 -3.74 -33.20 -10.10
N THR A 126 -3.49 -34.20 -9.25
CA THR A 126 -2.15 -34.63 -8.79
C THR A 126 -1.65 -35.86 -9.56
N ALA A 127 -2.41 -36.37 -10.53
CA ALA A 127 -2.10 -37.59 -11.26
C ALA A 127 -1.57 -37.38 -12.70
N CYS A 128 -0.89 -36.25 -13.00
CA CYS A 128 -0.22 -36.08 -14.30
C CYS A 128 1.29 -35.76 -14.22
N ALA A 129 1.87 -35.68 -13.02
CA ALA A 129 3.33 -35.58 -12.84
C ALA A 129 4.01 -36.93 -12.54
N ALA A 130 3.27 -38.05 -12.62
CA ALA A 130 3.78 -39.41 -12.44
C ALA A 130 3.59 -40.26 -13.71
N GLN A 131 4.00 -39.73 -14.86
CA GLN A 131 4.56 -40.50 -15.97
C GLN A 131 5.99 -39.95 -16.13
N ALA A 132 6.93 -40.19 -15.21
CA ALA A 132 7.63 -41.45 -14.95
C ALA A 132 8.24 -42.07 -16.21
N ALA A 133 9.56 -41.85 -16.30
CA ALA A 133 10.62 -42.62 -16.97
C ALA A 133 10.81 -42.50 -18.48
#